data_AF-A0A5B0VQV3-F1
#
_entry.id   AF-A0A5B0VQV3-F1
#
_cell.length_a   1.000
_cell.length_b   1.000
_cell.length_c   1.000
_cell.angle_alpha   90.00
_cell.angle_beta   90.00
_cell.angle_gamma   90.00
#
_symmetry.space_group_name_H-M   'P 1'
#
loop_
_entity.id
_entity.type
_entity.pdbx_description
1 polymer ?
#
loop_
_entity_poly.entity_id
_entity_poly.type
_entity_poly.pdbx_seq_one_letter_code
_entity_poly.pdbx_strand_id
1 'polypeptide(L)' 'MSDWTNVYVQPEIGGDYLLEGGTGSGGLSEFACSVFSPNALPTKGAKYLISAVPDGGIDPMDWVAVCKFAGTVSRFDEN' A
#
# COMPACT_ATOMS: atom_id res chain seq x y z
N MET A 1 -16.89 -0.46 -4.01
CA MET A 1 -15.42 -0.50 -4.00
C MET A 1 -15.04 -1.65 -3.10
N SER A 2 -14.03 -2.43 -3.46
CA SER A 2 -13.53 -3.45 -2.54
C SER A 2 -12.70 -2.74 -1.47
N ASP A 3 -13.11 -2.89 -0.22
CA ASP A 3 -12.33 -2.42 0.92
C ASP A 3 -11.29 -3.50 1.26
N TRP A 4 -10.15 -3.06 1.79
CA TRP A 4 -9.04 -3.92 2.17
C TRP A 4 -8.74 -3.69 3.65
N THR A 5 -8.45 -4.78 4.35
CA THR A 5 -8.18 -4.80 5.78
C THR A 5 -6.82 -5.44 6.07
N ASN A 6 -6.26 -5.18 7.25
CA ASN A 6 -4.95 -5.68 7.67
C ASN A 6 -3.87 -5.40 6.62
N VAL A 7 -3.77 -4.14 6.21
CA VAL A 7 -2.85 -3.76 5.15
C VAL A 7 -1.47 -3.50 5.74
N TYR A 8 -0.49 -4.14 5.13
CA TYR A 8 0.93 -3.92 5.36
C TYR A 8 1.59 -3.36 4.10
N VAL A 9 2.39 -2.30 4.25
CA VAL A 9 3.17 -1.70 3.16
C VAL A 9 4.61 -1.54 3.63
N GLN A 10 5.57 -2.14 2.94
CA GLN A 10 7.00 -2.02 3.25
C GLN A 10 7.86 -1.89 2.00
N PRO A 11 9.04 -1.24 2.07
CA PRO A 11 9.96 -1.21 0.94
C PRO A 11 10.39 -2.62 0.50
N GLU A 12 10.46 -2.87 -0.81
CA GLU A 12 10.90 -4.18 -1.35
C GLU A 12 12.33 -4.53 -0.91
N ILE A 13 13.18 -3.51 -0.77
CA ILE A 13 14.59 -3.65 -0.36
C ILE A 13 14.79 -3.90 1.14
N GLY A 14 13.69 -4.05 1.90
CA GLY A 14 13.70 -4.14 3.36
C GLY A 14 13.76 -2.76 4.04
N GLY A 15 13.17 -2.67 5.22
CA GLY A 15 13.06 -1.43 6.00
C GLY A 15 11.84 -1.44 6.91
N ASP A 16 11.54 -0.31 7.54
CA ASP A 16 10.36 -0.15 8.37
C ASP A 16 9.07 -0.13 7.53
N TYR A 17 7.99 -0.65 8.11
CA TYR A 17 6.66 -0.57 7.50
C TYR A 17 6.20 0.89 7.40
N LEU A 18 5.72 1.28 6.22
CA LEU A 18 5.03 2.56 6.04
C LEU A 18 3.61 2.52 6.61
N LEU A 19 3.00 1.34 6.58
CA LEU A 19 1.69 1.06 7.13
C LEU A 19 1.67 -0.38 7.66
N GLU A 20 1.12 -0.57 8.85
CA GLU A 20 1.02 -1.86 9.52
C GLU A 20 -0.40 -2.01 10.10
N GLY A 21 -1.16 -3.01 9.64
CA GLY A 21 -2.53 -3.26 10.10
C GLY A 21 -3.55 -2.18 9.72
N GLY A 22 -3.32 -1.45 8.62
CA GLY A 22 -4.19 -0.37 8.16
C GLY A 22 -5.41 -0.84 7.36
N THR A 23 -6.17 0.14 6.86
CA THR A 23 -7.22 -0.07 5.87
C THR A 23 -6.89 0.68 4.58
N GLY A 24 -7.46 0.22 3.47
CA GLY A 24 -7.44 0.96 2.21
C GLY A 24 -8.63 0.59 1.34
N SER A 25 -8.82 1.37 0.28
CA SER A 25 -9.96 1.22 -0.62
C SER A 25 -9.53 1.44 -2.07
N GLY A 26 -10.25 0.82 -2.99
CA GLY A 26 -9.98 0.88 -4.43
C GLY A 26 -9.39 -0.41 -4.99
N GLY A 27 -8.99 -0.40 -6.26
CA GLY A 27 -8.25 -1.51 -6.86
C GLY A 27 -6.86 -1.68 -6.26
N LEU A 28 -6.15 -2.77 -6.64
CA LEU A 28 -4.76 -3.04 -6.22
C LEU A 28 -3.82 -1.84 -6.45
N SER A 29 -4.12 -1.02 -7.47
CA SER A 29 -3.39 0.20 -7.83
C SER A 29 -3.91 1.52 -7.22
N GLU A 30 -5.11 1.52 -6.63
CA GLU A 30 -5.73 2.71 -6.00
C GLU A 30 -5.62 2.69 -4.48
N PHE A 31 -5.11 1.60 -3.92
CA PHE A 31 -4.82 1.37 -2.51
C PHE A 31 -4.05 2.51 -1.82
N ALA A 32 -3.32 3.30 -2.61
CA ALA A 32 -2.37 4.32 -2.22
C ALA A 32 -2.91 5.56 -1.47
N CYS A 33 -4.22 5.67 -1.27
CA CYS A 33 -4.84 6.71 -0.45
C CYS A 33 -4.90 6.35 1.05
N SER A 34 -4.39 5.18 1.47
CA SER A 34 -4.26 4.84 2.88
C SER A 34 -3.45 5.91 3.63
N VAL A 35 -3.85 6.23 4.85
CA VAL A 35 -3.24 7.31 5.65
C VAL A 35 -1.83 6.88 6.07
N PHE A 36 -0.83 7.30 5.31
CA PHE A 36 0.57 7.22 5.74
C PHE A 36 0.87 8.32 6.74
N SER A 37 1.66 8.01 7.77
CA SER A 37 2.17 9.05 8.64
C SER A 37 3.03 10.04 7.83
N PRO A 38 3.04 11.34 8.16
CA PRO A 38 3.86 12.32 7.45
C PRO A 38 5.36 11.99 7.41
N ASN A 39 5.83 11.21 8.40
CA ASN A 39 7.21 10.76 8.53
C ASN A 39 7.48 9.42 7.82
N ALA A 40 6.45 8.76 7.29
CA ALA A 40 6.51 7.46 6.63
C ALA A 40 5.79 7.55 5.27
N LEU A 41 6.08 8.61 4.51
CA LEU A 41 5.55 8.77 3.17
C LEU A 41 6.32 7.88 2.18
N PRO A 42 5.62 7.19 1.27
CA PRO A 42 6.30 6.40 0.25
C PRO A 42 7.09 7.29 -0.72
N THR A 43 8.27 6.80 -1.11
CA THR A 43 9.18 7.50 -2.01
C THR A 43 8.76 7.28 -3.45
N LYS A 44 8.70 8.36 -4.23
CA LYS A 44 8.40 8.31 -5.67
C LYS A 44 9.36 7.38 -6.40
N GLY A 45 8.81 6.45 -7.17
CA GLY A 45 9.55 5.49 -8.00
C GLY A 45 10.10 4.29 -7.23
N ALA A 46 9.95 4.24 -5.91
CA ALA A 46 10.35 3.08 -5.12
C ALA A 46 9.31 1.96 -5.21
N LYS A 47 9.80 0.73 -5.09
CA LYS A 47 8.98 -0.49 -5.03
C LYS A 47 8.65 -0.85 -3.60
N TYR A 48 7.41 -1.28 -3.40
CA TYR A 48 6.88 -1.66 -2.11
C TYR A 48 6.21 -3.02 -2.22
N LEU A 49 6.48 -3.87 -1.23
CA LEU A 49 5.69 -5.07 -1.00
C LEU A 49 4.45 -4.65 -0.22
N ILE A 50 3.28 -5.00 -0.76
CA ILE A 50 1.98 -4.76 -0.16
C ILE A 50 1.35 -6.11 0.16
N SER A 51 0.82 -6.24 1.37
CA SER A 51 0.03 -7.38 1.81
C SER A 51 -1.30 -6.85 2.32
N ALA A 52 -2.42 -7.38 1.84
CA ALA A 52 -3.74 -6.96 2.29
C ALA A 52 -4.77 -8.09 2.20
N VAL A 53 -5.73 -8.09 3.12
CA VAL A 53 -6.86 -9.03 3.11
C VAL A 53 -8.05 -8.33 2.44
N PRO A 54 -8.61 -8.87 1.34
CA PRO A 54 -9.82 -8.31 0.74
C PRO A 54 -10.99 -8.40 1.72
N ASP A 55 -11.92 -7.44 1.67
CA ASP A 55 -13.10 -7.45 2.54
C ASP A 55 -13.89 -8.77 2.39
N GLY A 56 -14.23 -9.38 3.52
CA GLY A 56 -14.82 -10.72 3.61
C GLY A 56 -13.87 -11.88 3.32
N GLY A 57 -12.59 -11.61 3.03
CA GLY A 57 -11.53 -12.60 2.88
C GLY A 57 -10.88 -13.00 4.21
N ILE A 58 -10.08 -14.06 4.17
CA ILE A 58 -9.33 -14.57 5.34
C ILE A 58 -7.83 -14.60 5.02
N ASP A 59 -7.48 -14.88 3.77
CA ASP A 59 -6.09 -14.98 3.32
C ASP A 59 -5.59 -13.63 2.82
N PRO A 60 -4.39 -13.18 3.25
CA PRO A 60 -3.74 -12.01 2.69
C PRO A 60 -3.30 -12.28 1.25
N MET A 61 -3.42 -11.24 0.42
CA MET A 61 -2.86 -11.20 -0.92
C MET A 61 -1.62 -10.32 -0.90
N ASP A 62 -0.52 -10.83 -1.46
CA ASP A 62 0.75 -10.11 -1.56
C ASP A 62 1.01 -9.70 -3.00
N TRP A 63 1.46 -8.46 -3.21
CA TRP A 63 1.93 -7.98 -4.51
C TRP A 63 3.01 -6.91 -4.36
N VAL A 64 3.76 -6.69 -5.43
CA VAL A 64 4.74 -5.60 -5.50
C VAL A 64 4.17 -4.46 -6.34
N ALA A 65 4.28 -3.24 -5.84
CA ALA A 65 3.83 -2.06 -6.55
C ALA A 65 4.85 -0.92 -6.49
N VAL A 66 4.87 -0.09 -7.52
CA VAL A 66 5.72 1.10 -7.60
C VAL A 66 4.93 2.33 -7.18
N CYS A 67 5.44 3.11 -6.22
CA CYS A 67 4.82 4.37 -5.84
C CYS A 67 5.02 5.44 -6.93
N LYS A 68 3.95 5.84 -7.59
CA LYS A 68 3.86 7.11 -8.32
C LYS A 68 3.36 8.21 -7.38
N PHE A 69 4.25 9.14 -7.09
CA PHE A 69 3.93 10.29 -6.25
C PHE A 69 3.42 11.47 -7.09
N ALA A 70 2.26 12.02 -6.70
CA ALA A 70 1.63 13.20 -7.30
C ALA A 70 1.24 14.19 -6.20
N GLY A 71 2.19 15.03 -5.77
CA GLY A 71 1.93 16.09 -4.79
C GLY A 71 1.77 15.55 -3.36
N THR A 72 0.58 15.58 -2.79
CA THR A 72 0.29 15.01 -1.46
C THR A 72 -0.30 13.60 -1.53
N VAL A 73 -0.53 13.09 -2.74
CA VAL A 73 -1.15 11.80 -2.98
C VAL A 73 -0.11 10.85 -3.56
N SER A 74 -0.01 9.67 -2.96
CA SER A 74 0.73 8.56 -3.52
C SER A 74 -0.24 7.70 -4.32
N ARG A 75 0.20 7.14 -5.44
CA ARG A 75 -0.51 6.12 -6.23
C ARG A 75 0.41 4.93 -6.40
N PHE A 76 -0.09 3.70 -6.28
CA PHE A 76 0.73 2.51 -6.48
C PHE A 76 0.32 1.89 -7.81
N ASP A 77 1.25 1.62 -8.71
CA ASP A 77 0.94 0.82 -9.90
C ASP A 77 1.56 -0.57 -9.72
N GLU A 78 0.75 -1.59 -9.98
CA GLU A 78 1.22 -2.97 -10.04
C GLU A 78 2.30 -3.10 -11.12
N ASN A 79 3.37 -3.83 -10.81
CA ASN A 79 4.52 -3.97 -11.69
C ASN A 79 4.88 -5.44 -11.94
#